data_AF-A0A0S8EN38-F1
#
_entry.id   AF-A0A0S8EN38-F1
#
_cell.length_a   1.000
_cell.length_b   1.000
_cell.length_c   1.000
_cell.angle_alpha   90.00
_cell.angle_beta   90.00
_cell.angle_gamma   90.00
#
_symmetry.space_group_name_H-M   'P 1'
#
loop_
_entity.id
_entity.type
_entity.pdbx_description
1 polymer ?
#
loop_
_entity_poly.entity_id
_entity_poly.type
_entity_poly.pdbx_seq_one_letter_code
_entity_poly.pdbx_strand_id
1 'polypeptide(L)'
;MIFAHGSRFGGHALFIKDKKLYYVYNFLGIKPEQVFVSKAELKPGKHTLGMEFTRTGAGEHGSNEGSTKLYIDDKVVAEGKMRTQPAKFTLSGDGLCVGWDSGDAVSELYKAPARFKGGTIDGVAVDVGKETYVDLEKEAKRLLMKQ
;
A
#
# COMPACT_ATOMS: atom_id res chain seq x y z
N MET A 1 -8.46 0.63 7.39
CA MET A 1 -7.49 1.17 6.41
C MET A 1 -6.14 1.31 7.10
N ILE A 2 -5.02 1.02 6.46
CA ILE A 2 -3.69 1.38 7.00
C ILE A 2 -3.19 2.63 6.29
N PHE A 3 -3.22 2.60 4.96
CA PHE A 3 -2.75 3.66 4.10
C PHE A 3 -3.65 3.74 2.85
N ALA A 4 -4.06 4.93 2.46
CA ALA A 4 -4.77 5.19 1.20
C ALA A 4 -4.21 6.46 0.56
N HIS A 5 -4.03 6.44 -0.76
CA HIS A 5 -3.62 7.62 -1.51
C HIS A 5 -4.20 7.57 -2.92
N GLY A 6 -4.94 8.61 -3.29
CA GLY A 6 -5.68 8.70 -4.54
C GLY A 6 -7.15 8.33 -4.39
N SER A 7 -7.81 7.94 -5.48
CA SER A 7 -9.26 7.71 -5.53
C SER A 7 -9.63 6.61 -6.52
N ARG A 8 -10.92 6.40 -6.78
CA ARG A 8 -11.44 5.49 -7.82
C ARG A 8 -10.90 5.77 -9.23
N PHE A 9 -10.38 6.96 -9.49
CA PHE A 9 -9.76 7.36 -10.77
C PHE A 9 -8.26 7.07 -10.85
N GLY A 10 -7.68 6.44 -9.83
CA GLY A 10 -6.27 6.14 -9.76
C GLY A 10 -5.73 6.37 -8.35
N GLY A 11 -4.96 5.41 -7.85
CA GLY A 11 -4.46 5.43 -6.48
C GLY A 11 -3.95 4.08 -6.02
N HIS A 12 -3.55 4.03 -4.77
CA HIS A 12 -3.18 2.80 -4.09
C HIS A 12 -3.62 2.80 -2.63
N ALA A 13 -3.92 1.61 -2.13
CA ALA A 13 -4.37 1.43 -0.76
C ALA A 13 -3.79 0.14 -0.17
N LEU A 14 -3.37 0.23 1.09
CA LEU A 14 -2.96 -0.87 1.94
C LEU A 14 -3.95 -0.98 3.11
N PHE A 15 -4.61 -2.12 3.24
CA PHE A 15 -5.61 -2.33 4.28
C PHE A 15 -5.69 -3.78 4.72
N ILE A 16 -6.27 -4.00 5.90
CA ILE A 16 -6.58 -5.33 6.41
C ILE A 16 -8.06 -5.58 6.18
N LYS A 17 -8.38 -6.75 5.61
CA LYS A 17 -9.75 -7.24 5.42
C LYS A 17 -9.74 -8.75 5.66
N ASP A 18 -10.74 -9.26 6.38
CA ASP A 18 -10.86 -10.69 6.69
C ASP A 18 -9.57 -11.31 7.25
N LYS A 19 -8.90 -10.57 8.15
CA LYS A 19 -7.59 -10.89 8.76
C LYS A 19 -6.43 -11.04 7.77
N LYS A 20 -6.57 -10.63 6.52
CA LYS A 20 -5.49 -10.66 5.52
C LYS A 20 -5.08 -9.25 5.14
N LEU A 21 -3.82 -9.11 4.75
CA LEU A 21 -3.27 -7.86 4.23
C LEU A 21 -3.61 -7.77 2.74
N TYR A 22 -4.22 -6.66 2.36
CA TYR A 22 -4.57 -6.32 0.99
C TYR A 22 -3.77 -5.10 0.57
N TYR A 23 -3.16 -5.20 -0.61
CA TYR A 23 -2.67 -4.04 -1.34
C TYR A 23 -3.37 -3.97 -2.69
N VAL A 24 -3.88 -2.80 -3.02
CA VAL A 24 -4.53 -2.54 -4.30
C VAL A 24 -3.83 -1.38 -4.96
N TYR A 25 -3.57 -1.55 -6.25
CA TYR A 25 -3.17 -0.47 -7.14
C TYR A 25 -4.23 -0.29 -8.23
N ASN A 26 -4.88 0.86 -8.20
CA ASN A 26 -5.84 1.28 -9.20
C ASN A 26 -5.11 2.10 -10.27
N PHE A 27 -4.95 1.52 -11.46
CA PHE A 27 -4.31 2.18 -12.59
C PHE A 27 -5.36 2.99 -13.37
N LEU A 28 -5.47 4.29 -13.07
CA LEU A 28 -6.34 5.23 -13.79
C LEU A 28 -7.84 4.84 -13.85
N GLY A 29 -8.35 4.07 -12.88
CA GLY A 29 -9.72 3.55 -12.87
C GLY A 29 -9.95 2.37 -13.83
N ILE A 30 -8.92 1.90 -14.54
CA ILE A 30 -9.03 0.81 -15.51
C ILE A 30 -9.16 -0.52 -14.78
N LYS A 31 -10.25 -1.23 -15.03
CA LYS A 31 -10.50 -2.58 -14.50
C LYS A 31 -9.80 -3.65 -15.36
N PRO A 32 -9.42 -4.80 -14.78
CA PRO A 32 -9.44 -5.10 -13.35
C PRO A 32 -8.34 -4.32 -12.58
N GLU A 33 -8.61 -4.04 -11.30
CA GLU A 33 -7.62 -3.47 -10.39
C GLU A 33 -6.49 -4.49 -10.13
N GLN A 34 -5.29 -4.00 -9.83
CA GLN A 34 -4.16 -4.86 -9.49
C GLN A 34 -4.19 -5.13 -7.98
N VAL A 35 -4.62 -6.33 -7.60
CA VAL A 35 -4.90 -6.71 -6.21
C VAL A 35 -3.91 -7.77 -5.75
N PHE A 36 -3.31 -7.55 -4.59
CA PHE A 36 -2.43 -8.48 -3.93
C PHE A 36 -2.95 -8.78 -2.52
N VAL A 37 -3.02 -10.06 -2.19
CA VAL A 37 -3.59 -10.54 -0.92
C VAL A 37 -2.58 -11.44 -0.23
N SER A 38 -2.33 -11.21 1.06
CA SER A 38 -1.46 -12.08 1.85
C SER A 38 -2.01 -13.51 1.86
N LYS A 39 -1.12 -14.48 1.63
CA LYS A 39 -1.45 -15.90 1.80
C LYS A 39 -1.66 -16.25 3.28
N ALA A 40 -0.93 -15.58 4.17
CA ALA A 40 -1.05 -15.73 5.62
C ALA A 40 -2.11 -14.80 6.21
N GLU A 41 -2.80 -15.29 7.24
CA GLU A 41 -3.65 -14.46 8.10
C GLU A 41 -2.82 -13.74 9.16
N LEU A 42 -3.16 -12.48 9.44
CA LEU A 42 -2.64 -11.73 10.57
C LEU A 42 -3.27 -12.24 11.86
N LYS A 43 -2.41 -12.55 12.83
CA LYS A 43 -2.80 -12.80 14.21
C LYS A 43 -2.88 -11.45 14.95
N PRO A 44 -3.61 -11.38 16.08
CA PRO A 44 -3.50 -10.22 16.96
C PRO A 44 -2.06 -10.08 17.47
N GLY A 45 -1.50 -8.88 17.40
CA GLY A 45 -0.12 -8.63 17.82
C GLY A 45 0.45 -7.35 17.22
N LYS A 46 1.72 -7.07 17.55
CA LYS A 46 2.51 -6.04 16.89
C LYS A 46 3.03 -6.61 15.57
N HIS A 47 2.80 -5.89 14.48
CA HIS A 47 3.22 -6.31 13.15
C HIS A 47 3.81 -5.15 12.37
N THR A 48 4.84 -5.45 11.57
CA THR A 48 5.36 -4.55 10.54
C THR A 48 4.78 -4.98 9.21
N LEU A 49 4.05 -4.08 8.55
CA LEU A 49 3.36 -4.35 7.29
C LEU A 49 3.96 -3.46 6.20
N GLY A 50 4.25 -4.04 5.04
CA GLY A 50 4.96 -3.34 3.98
C GLY A 50 4.50 -3.70 2.58
N MET A 51 4.69 -2.77 1.66
CA MET A 51 4.60 -2.97 0.21
C MET A 51 5.85 -2.38 -0.43
N GLU A 52 6.54 -3.19 -1.22
CA GLU A 52 7.66 -2.76 -2.05
C GLU A 52 7.27 -2.84 -3.52
N PHE A 53 7.61 -1.80 -4.28
CA PHE A 53 7.54 -1.82 -5.74
C PHE A 53 8.93 -1.53 -6.31
N THR A 54 9.49 -2.50 -7.04
CA THR A 54 10.74 -2.35 -7.77
C THR A 54 10.43 -2.17 -9.25
N ARG A 55 10.71 -0.98 -9.79
CA ARG A 55 10.58 -0.73 -11.24
C ARG A 55 11.61 -1.56 -12.00
N THR A 56 11.15 -2.39 -12.94
CA THR A 56 11.98 -3.23 -13.80
C THR A 56 12.05 -2.71 -15.24
N GLY A 57 11.12 -1.82 -15.64
CA GLY A 57 11.09 -1.32 -17.01
C GLY A 57 10.11 -0.16 -17.23
N ALA A 58 10.03 0.26 -18.48
CA ALA A 58 8.98 1.13 -18.99
C ALA A 58 7.94 0.26 -19.71
N GLY A 59 6.67 0.48 -19.41
CA GLY A 59 5.53 -0.11 -20.12
C GLY A 59 5.01 0.81 -21.21
N GLU A 60 3.90 0.42 -21.83
CA GLU A 60 3.25 1.20 -22.87
C GLU A 60 2.78 2.57 -22.37
N HIS A 61 2.73 3.55 -23.29
CA HIS A 61 2.24 4.91 -23.04
C HIS A 61 2.91 5.62 -21.84
N GLY A 62 4.17 5.28 -21.55
CA GLY A 62 4.92 5.88 -20.45
C GLY A 62 4.59 5.33 -19.07
N SER A 63 3.83 4.23 -18.98
CA SER A 63 3.66 3.50 -17.70
C SER A 63 4.99 2.92 -17.21
N ASN A 64 5.09 2.63 -15.92
CA ASN A 64 6.23 1.90 -15.38
C ASN A 64 5.81 0.47 -15.09
N GLU A 65 6.66 -0.49 -15.44
CA GLU A 65 6.48 -1.89 -15.07
C GLU A 65 7.46 -2.26 -13.97
N GLY A 66 7.02 -3.14 -13.08
CA GLY A 66 7.85 -3.58 -11.97
C GLY A 66 7.33 -4.82 -11.26
N SER A 67 8.11 -5.25 -10.27
CA SER A 67 7.75 -6.31 -9.34
C SER A 67 7.24 -5.69 -8.04
N THR A 68 6.18 -6.26 -7.49
CA THR A 68 5.58 -5.86 -6.22
C THR A 68 5.69 -7.00 -5.23
N LYS A 69 6.03 -6.68 -3.98
CA LYS A 69 6.07 -7.62 -2.86
C LYS A 69 5.34 -7.03 -1.67
N LEU A 70 4.54 -7.86 -1.00
CA LEU A 70 3.96 -7.53 0.31
C LEU A 70 4.69 -8.26 1.43
N TYR A 71 4.82 -7.56 2.54
CA TYR A 71 5.53 -8.03 3.71
C TYR A 71 4.64 -8.02 4.94
N ILE A 72 4.77 -9.08 5.75
CA ILE A 72 4.33 -9.13 7.14
C ILE A 72 5.54 -9.61 7.95
N ASP A 73 6.02 -8.77 8.87
CA ASP A 73 7.19 -9.05 9.73
C ASP A 73 8.40 -9.55 8.92
N ASP A 74 8.79 -8.77 7.91
CA ASP A 74 9.88 -9.04 6.94
C ASP A 74 9.72 -10.27 6.05
N LYS A 75 8.60 -10.99 6.15
CA LYS A 75 8.31 -12.14 5.30
C LYS A 75 7.46 -11.74 4.11
N VAL A 76 7.89 -12.13 2.92
CA VAL A 76 7.10 -11.94 1.70
C VAL A 76 5.86 -12.84 1.75
N VAL A 77 4.67 -12.23 1.77
CA VAL A 77 3.39 -12.93 1.87
C VAL A 77 2.57 -12.92 0.58
N ALA A 78 2.93 -12.06 -0.36
CA ALA A 78 2.44 -12.02 -1.72
C ALA A 78 3.46 -11.32 -2.62
N GLU A 79 3.53 -11.73 -3.88
CA GLU A 79 4.39 -11.09 -4.88
C GLU A 79 3.76 -11.20 -6.27
N GLY A 80 4.15 -10.31 -7.18
CA GLY A 80 3.74 -10.38 -8.56
C GLY A 80 4.12 -9.13 -9.36
N LYS A 81 3.78 -9.12 -10.65
CA LYS A 81 4.03 -7.96 -11.51
C LYS A 81 2.97 -6.89 -11.29
N MET A 82 3.38 -5.64 -11.36
CA MET A 82 2.48 -4.48 -11.31
C MET A 82 2.93 -3.42 -12.30
N ARG A 83 1.97 -2.71 -12.88
CA ARG A 83 2.21 -1.48 -13.63
C ARG A 83 1.73 -0.26 -12.86
N THR A 84 2.47 0.84 -12.96
CA THR A 84 2.15 2.12 -12.31
C THR A 84 2.07 3.26 -13.33
N GLN A 85 1.19 4.23 -13.06
CA GLN A 85 1.02 5.41 -13.91
C GLN A 85 2.24 6.35 -13.78
N PRO A 86 2.61 7.09 -14.84
CA PRO A 86 3.74 8.03 -14.79
C PRO A 86 3.45 9.29 -13.96
N ALA A 87 2.18 9.58 -13.70
CA ALA A 87 1.73 10.82 -13.08
C ALA A 87 1.29 10.62 -11.62
N LYS A 88 1.32 11.71 -10.84
CA LYS A 88 0.86 11.74 -9.45
C LYS A 88 -0.61 11.34 -9.28
N PHE A 89 -0.94 10.74 -8.14
CA PHE A 89 -2.32 10.44 -7.74
C PHE A 89 -2.98 11.70 -7.17
N THR A 90 -3.49 12.59 -8.02
CA THR A 90 -4.22 13.79 -7.55
C THR A 90 -5.24 14.30 -8.58
N LEU A 91 -5.59 13.50 -9.59
CA LEU A 91 -6.55 13.91 -10.62
C LEU A 91 -7.89 14.38 -10.01
N SER A 92 -8.25 13.84 -8.85
CA SER A 92 -9.50 14.11 -8.13
C SER A 92 -9.32 14.95 -6.85
N GLY A 93 -8.10 15.41 -6.54
CA GLY A 93 -7.82 16.17 -5.32
C GLY A 93 -7.76 15.37 -4.01
N ASP A 94 -7.93 14.03 -4.05
CA ASP A 94 -7.76 13.18 -2.87
C ASP A 94 -6.28 13.04 -2.50
N GLY A 95 -6.00 13.16 -1.20
CA GLY A 95 -4.64 13.18 -0.64
C GLY A 95 -4.16 11.81 -0.17
N LEU A 96 -3.10 11.83 0.63
CA LEU A 96 -2.57 10.67 1.35
C LEU A 96 -3.20 10.64 2.74
N CYS A 97 -3.85 9.53 3.08
CA CYS A 97 -4.47 9.28 4.37
C CYS A 97 -3.88 8.05 5.07
N VAL A 98 -3.65 8.16 6.38
CA VAL A 98 -3.18 7.06 7.24
C VAL A 98 -4.27 6.71 8.23
N GLY A 99 -4.63 5.42 8.32
CA GLY A 99 -5.67 4.93 9.23
C GLY A 99 -7.11 5.19 8.78
N TRP A 100 -7.34 5.84 7.63
CA TRP A 100 -8.66 6.07 7.04
C TRP A 100 -8.50 6.42 5.55
N ASP A 101 -9.61 6.57 4.85
CA ASP A 101 -9.69 7.05 3.48
C ASP A 101 -10.66 8.24 3.40
N SER A 102 -10.28 9.33 2.72
CA SER A 102 -10.90 10.65 2.83
C SER A 102 -12.21 10.82 2.08
N GLY A 103 -12.49 10.00 1.08
CA GLY A 103 -13.72 10.15 0.30
C GLY A 103 -13.97 9.05 -0.71
N ASP A 104 -13.36 9.14 -1.88
CA ASP A 104 -13.61 8.21 -2.98
C ASP A 104 -12.67 7.00 -2.87
N ALA A 105 -13.21 5.86 -2.45
CA ALA A 105 -12.43 4.63 -2.27
C ALA A 105 -11.62 4.29 -3.54
N VAL A 106 -10.34 3.98 -3.35
CA VAL A 106 -9.41 3.54 -4.41
C VAL A 106 -9.89 2.24 -5.06
N SER A 107 -10.56 1.38 -4.29
CA SER A 107 -10.99 0.04 -4.68
C SER A 107 -12.42 -0.26 -4.21
N GLU A 108 -13.14 -1.08 -4.97
CA GLU A 108 -14.44 -1.63 -4.57
C GLU A 108 -14.33 -2.65 -3.41
N LEU A 109 -13.12 -3.09 -3.08
CA LEU A 109 -12.87 -4.07 -2.01
C LEU A 109 -13.10 -3.50 -0.60
N TYR A 110 -13.28 -2.19 -0.46
CA TYR A 110 -13.63 -1.54 0.80
C TYR A 110 -14.56 -0.35 0.56
N LYS A 111 -15.20 0.14 1.62
CA LYS A 111 -16.04 1.35 1.59
C LYS A 111 -15.40 2.45 2.44
N ALA A 112 -15.15 3.61 1.85
CA ALA A 112 -14.69 4.79 2.57
C ALA A 112 -15.74 5.23 3.61
N PRO A 113 -15.34 5.82 4.76
CA PRO A 113 -13.97 6.26 5.09
C PRO A 113 -13.06 5.15 5.67
N ALA A 114 -13.52 3.90 5.72
CA ALA A 114 -12.74 2.72 6.10
C ALA A 114 -11.80 2.89 7.32
N ARG A 115 -12.24 3.62 8.36
CA ARG A 115 -11.42 3.92 9.54
C ARG A 115 -10.81 2.65 10.15
N PHE A 116 -9.53 2.71 10.49
CA PHE A 116 -8.83 1.65 11.19
C PHE A 116 -9.48 1.40 12.55
N LYS A 117 -9.66 0.12 12.89
CA LYS A 117 -10.29 -0.34 14.12
C LYS A 117 -9.56 -1.57 14.62
N GLY A 118 -9.57 -1.79 15.94
CA GLY A 118 -8.99 -2.99 16.55
C GLY A 118 -7.48 -2.93 16.79
N GLY A 119 -6.86 -1.75 16.72
CA GLY A 119 -5.45 -1.55 17.02
C GLY A 119 -5.04 -0.09 16.91
N THR A 120 -3.74 0.16 17.01
CA THR A 120 -3.08 1.45 16.79
C THR A 120 -2.10 1.35 15.62
N ILE A 121 -1.92 2.45 14.90
CA ILE A 121 -0.87 2.58 13.89
C ILE A 121 0.22 3.43 14.52
N ASP A 122 1.35 2.81 14.83
CA ASP A 122 2.46 3.50 15.50
C ASP A 122 3.19 4.48 14.55
N GLY A 123 3.22 4.16 13.26
CA GLY A 123 3.78 5.03 12.23
C GLY A 123 3.59 4.48 10.82
N VAL A 124 3.73 5.35 9.83
CA VAL A 124 3.78 5.01 8.41
C VAL A 124 4.94 5.77 7.79
N ALA A 125 5.81 5.04 7.09
CA ALA A 125 6.90 5.60 6.31
C ALA A 125 6.65 5.30 4.82
N VAL A 126 7.01 6.26 3.97
CA VAL A 126 7.00 6.10 2.51
C VAL A 126 8.37 6.52 2.02
N ASP A 127 9.08 5.59 1.40
CA ASP A 127 10.37 5.83 0.76
C ASP A 127 10.27 5.60 -0.75
N VAL A 128 10.84 6.52 -1.53
CA VAL A 128 10.91 6.49 -2.99
C VAL A 128 12.37 6.52 -3.49
N GLY A 129 13.32 6.28 -2.59
CA GLY A 129 14.74 6.20 -2.87
C GLY A 129 15.16 5.00 -3.73
N LYS A 130 16.43 5.01 -4.16
CA LYS A 130 17.04 3.90 -4.91
C LYS A 130 17.48 2.73 -4.02
N GLU A 131 17.43 2.89 -2.70
CA GLU A 131 17.81 1.84 -1.77
C GLU A 131 16.64 0.86 -1.60
N THR A 132 16.87 -0.38 -2.02
CA THR A 132 15.93 -1.49 -1.86
C THR A 132 15.76 -1.78 -0.37
N TYR A 133 14.52 -1.85 0.10
CA TYR A 133 14.09 -2.22 1.45
C TYR A 133 15.12 -1.98 2.57
N VAL A 134 15.09 -0.79 3.17
CA VAL A 134 15.66 -0.59 4.51
C VAL A 134 14.75 -1.34 5.49
N ASP A 135 15.34 -2.20 6.32
CA ASP A 135 14.66 -2.95 7.39
C ASP A 135 13.70 -2.03 8.18
N LEU A 136 12.42 -2.07 7.80
CA LEU A 136 11.39 -1.18 8.32
C LEU A 136 11.15 -1.43 9.80
N GLU A 137 11.43 -2.64 10.30
CA GLU A 137 11.37 -2.93 11.72
C GLU A 137 12.45 -2.14 12.47
N LYS A 138 13.67 -2.09 11.92
CA LYS A 138 14.79 -1.33 12.46
C LYS A 138 14.58 0.18 12.34
N GLU A 139 13.95 0.64 11.27
CA GLU A 139 13.61 2.04 11.07
C GLU A 139 12.44 2.49 11.97
N ALA A 140 11.38 1.68 12.09
CA ALA A 140 10.30 1.91 13.04
C ALA A 140 10.81 1.90 14.48
N LYS A 141 11.67 0.94 14.85
CA LYS A 141 12.37 0.93 16.15
C LYS A 141 13.17 2.21 16.36
N ARG A 142 13.91 2.69 15.36
CA ARG A 142 14.66 3.96 15.44
C ARG A 142 13.75 5.18 15.64
N LEU A 143 12.62 5.24 14.96
CA LEU A 143 11.66 6.34 15.09
C LEU A 143 11.00 6.34 16.48
N LEU A 144 10.67 5.16 17.01
CA LEU A 144 10.08 4.99 18.33
C LEU A 144 11.08 5.22 19.48
N MET A 145 12.38 5.03 19.26
CA MET A 145 13.44 5.30 20.24
C MET A 145 13.86 6.79 20.32
N LYS A 146 13.37 7.65 19.43
CA LYS A 146 13.67 9.09 19.40
C LYS A 146 12.62 9.98 20.10
N GLN A 147 11.62 9.38 20.74
CA GLN A 147 10.70 10.08 21.68
C GLN A 147 11.12 9.82 23.12
#